data_AF-A0A3M0W145-F1
#
_entry.id   AF-A0A3M0W145-F1
#
_cell.length_a   1.000
_cell.length_b   1.000
_cell.length_c   1.000
_cell.angle_alpha   90.00
_cell.angle_beta   90.00
_cell.angle_gamma   90.00
#
_symmetry.space_group_name_H-M   'P 1'
#
loop_
_entity.id
_entity.type
_entity.pdbx_description
1 polymer ?
#
loop_
_entity_poly.entity_id
_entity_poly.type
_entity_poly.pdbx_seq_one_letter_code
_entity_poly.pdbx_strand_id
1 'polypeptide(L)'
;MADKDNSTPRVYLFRHGETEWTISGRYTGVSEIPLTANGEQQVLSTGRVVVGAGKLVDPARLARVFVSPRKRARTTKVQVTADISEWGYGAYEGLLTAQIREARRAQGLDAQVAERLDRLIATIRAIQGPNMHGEAAADVVLVAHGHILRAFVKRWLGYPMEMPLNLMMSPGAVAVLSYSHHRVDEPALMMGVSLPVQHKE
;
A
#
# COMPACT_ATOMS: atom_id res chain seq x y z
N MET A 1 -17.28 11.64 -7.11
CA MET A 1 -17.31 10.38 -7.86
C MET A 1 -18.75 9.95 -7.96
N ALA A 2 -19.27 9.84 -9.18
CA ALA A 2 -20.59 9.26 -9.40
C ALA A 2 -20.45 7.73 -9.33
N ASP A 3 -21.53 6.97 -9.12
CA ASP A 3 -21.50 5.49 -9.18
C ASP A 3 -20.91 4.94 -10.49
N LYS A 4 -20.86 5.78 -11.54
CA LYS A 4 -20.17 5.50 -12.81
C LYS A 4 -18.66 5.30 -12.68
N ASP A 5 -18.01 5.81 -11.64
CA ASP A 5 -16.57 5.66 -11.41
C ASP A 5 -16.19 4.29 -10.81
N ASN A 6 -17.17 3.41 -10.53
CA ASN A 6 -16.90 2.09 -9.95
C ASN A 6 -16.13 1.16 -10.91
N SER A 7 -16.09 1.45 -12.22
CA SER A 7 -15.31 0.69 -13.20
C SER A 7 -13.82 1.05 -13.23
N THR A 8 -13.45 2.24 -12.75
CA THR A 8 -12.06 2.71 -12.77
C THR A 8 -11.17 1.79 -11.92
N PRO A 9 -10.02 1.33 -12.44
CA PRO A 9 -9.11 0.47 -11.70
C PRO A 9 -8.59 1.11 -10.41
N ARG A 10 -8.40 0.28 -9.38
CA ARG A 10 -7.97 0.70 -8.05
C ARG A 10 -6.66 0.05 -7.64
N VAL A 11 -5.91 0.73 -6.78
CA VAL A 11 -4.74 0.17 -6.09
C VAL A 11 -5.02 0.18 -4.58
N TYR A 12 -5.03 -1.01 -3.98
CA TYR A 12 -5.25 -1.19 -2.56
C TYR A 12 -3.93 -1.35 -1.82
N LEU A 13 -3.72 -0.54 -0.80
CA LEU A 13 -2.53 -0.58 0.04
C LEU A 13 -2.87 -1.24 1.37
N PHE A 14 -2.27 -2.38 1.66
CA PHE A 14 -2.41 -3.11 2.92
C PHE A 14 -1.12 -2.98 3.73
N ARG A 15 -1.20 -2.34 4.90
CA ARG A 15 -0.10 -2.36 5.86
C ARG A 15 -0.15 -3.67 6.65
N HIS A 16 1.01 -4.30 6.87
CA HIS A 16 1.10 -5.45 7.76
C HIS A 16 0.52 -5.14 9.16
N GLY A 17 0.11 -6.21 9.86
CA GLY A 17 -0.40 -6.14 11.22
C GLY A 17 0.67 -5.70 12.24
N GLU A 18 0.22 -5.51 13.47
CA GLU A 18 1.07 -5.17 14.60
C GLU A 18 2.25 -6.14 14.80
N THR A 19 3.40 -5.57 15.19
CA THR A 19 4.58 -6.24 15.73
C THR A 19 4.97 -5.57 17.06
N GLU A 20 5.83 -6.22 17.85
CA GLU A 20 6.39 -5.63 19.09
C GLU A 20 7.00 -4.23 18.88
N TRP A 21 7.57 -3.98 17.70
CA TRP A 21 8.18 -2.70 17.37
C TRP A 21 7.19 -1.65 16.90
N THR A 22 6.06 -2.05 16.30
CA THR A 22 5.00 -1.09 16.03
C THR A 22 4.35 -0.59 17.32
N ILE A 23 4.24 -1.44 18.36
CA ILE A 23 3.71 -1.07 19.68
C ILE A 23 4.63 -0.05 20.36
N SER A 24 5.93 -0.33 20.38
CA SER A 24 6.93 0.53 21.01
C SER A 24 7.34 1.75 20.17
N GLY A 25 6.74 1.95 18.99
CA GLY A 25 7.04 3.08 18.10
C GLY A 25 8.42 3.00 17.42
N ARG A 26 9.06 1.83 17.43
CA ARG A 26 10.38 1.59 16.84
C ARG A 26 10.29 1.35 15.34
N TYR A 27 11.26 1.89 14.60
CA TYR A 27 11.31 1.77 13.15
C TYR A 27 11.83 0.38 12.75
N THR A 28 11.05 -0.34 11.94
CA THR A 28 11.40 -1.69 11.47
C THR A 28 11.58 -1.70 9.97
N GLY A 29 12.82 -1.91 9.50
CA GLY A 29 13.17 -1.89 8.09
C GLY A 29 13.39 -3.30 7.57
N VAL A 30 14.65 -3.74 7.62
CA VAL A 30 15.11 -5.04 7.13
C VAL A 30 15.01 -6.14 8.20
N SER A 31 14.93 -5.80 9.47
CA SER A 31 14.75 -6.75 10.57
C SER A 31 13.46 -7.56 10.38
N GLU A 32 13.58 -8.88 10.53
CA GLU A 32 12.47 -9.82 10.42
C GLU A 32 11.79 -10.00 11.78
N ILE A 33 10.85 -9.10 12.08
CA ILE A 33 10.04 -9.16 13.29
C ILE A 33 8.70 -9.81 12.96
N PRO A 34 8.28 -10.87 13.65
CA PRO A 34 7.00 -11.51 13.43
C PRO A 34 5.84 -10.60 13.86
N LEU A 35 4.64 -10.94 13.40
CA LEU A 35 3.40 -10.32 13.89
C LEU A 35 3.16 -10.75 15.34
N THR A 36 2.51 -9.90 16.12
CA THR A 36 1.90 -10.32 17.39
C THR A 36 0.61 -11.10 17.09
N ALA A 37 0.09 -11.85 18.07
CA ALA A 37 -1.22 -12.50 17.93
C ALA A 37 -2.33 -11.50 17.60
N ASN A 38 -2.27 -10.30 18.20
CA ASN A 38 -3.17 -9.20 17.87
C ASN A 38 -2.97 -8.71 16.42
N GLY A 39 -1.73 -8.58 15.96
CA GLY A 39 -1.40 -8.23 14.58
C GLY A 39 -1.95 -9.22 13.54
N GLU A 40 -1.95 -10.52 13.85
CA GLU A 40 -2.59 -11.53 13.00
C GLU A 40 -4.11 -11.34 12.96
N GLN A 41 -4.75 -11.13 14.12
CA GLN A 41 -6.20 -10.89 14.19
C GLN A 41 -6.63 -9.59 13.48
N GLN A 42 -5.81 -8.54 13.53
CA GLN A 42 -6.05 -7.29 12.77
C GLN A 42 -6.15 -7.56 11.27
N VAL A 43 -5.20 -8.31 10.71
CA VAL A 43 -5.16 -8.61 9.27
C VAL A 43 -6.32 -9.53 8.87
N LEU A 44 -6.59 -10.57 9.68
CA LEU A 44 -7.70 -11.50 9.42
C LEU A 44 -9.07 -10.80 9.46
N SER A 45 -9.29 -9.97 10.49
CA SER A 45 -10.56 -9.25 10.67
C SER A 45 -10.77 -8.24 9.55
N THR A 46 -9.73 -7.48 9.19
CA THR A 46 -9.76 -6.54 8.07
C THR A 46 -10.07 -7.26 6.77
N GLY A 47 -9.35 -8.36 6.49
CA GLY A 47 -9.55 -9.17 5.29
C GLY A 47 -10.98 -9.70 5.16
N ARG A 48 -11.58 -10.20 6.25
CA ARG A 48 -12.98 -10.66 6.26
C ARG A 48 -13.98 -9.57 5.88
N VAL A 49 -13.73 -8.33 6.30
CA VAL A 49 -14.63 -7.20 6.03
C VAL A 49 -14.46 -6.70 4.60
N VAL A 50 -13.24 -6.59 4.09
CA VAL A 50 -12.97 -5.88 2.84
C VAL A 50 -12.80 -6.79 1.61
N VAL A 51 -12.47 -8.08 1.79
CA VAL A 51 -12.18 -9.02 0.69
C VAL A 51 -13.34 -10.00 0.49
N GLY A 52 -13.81 -10.12 -0.75
CA GLY A 52 -14.85 -11.06 -1.16
C GLY A 52 -15.63 -10.59 -2.38
N ALA A 53 -16.45 -11.46 -2.95
CA ALA A 53 -17.32 -11.11 -4.08
C ALA A 53 -18.21 -9.91 -3.73
N GLY A 54 -18.21 -8.90 -4.59
CA GLY A 54 -18.95 -7.66 -4.41
C GLY A 54 -18.47 -6.78 -3.24
N LYS A 55 -17.34 -7.09 -2.59
CA LYS A 55 -16.76 -6.28 -1.50
C LYS A 55 -15.81 -5.20 -2.03
N LEU A 56 -15.24 -4.42 -1.10
CA LEU A 56 -14.29 -3.36 -1.43
C LEU A 56 -13.14 -3.87 -2.32
N VAL A 57 -12.57 -5.02 -1.96
CA VAL A 57 -11.59 -5.76 -2.76
C VAL A 57 -12.27 -7.03 -3.26
N ASP A 58 -12.72 -7.00 -4.51
CA ASP A 58 -13.28 -8.17 -5.17
C ASP A 58 -12.18 -8.96 -5.88
N PRO A 59 -11.90 -10.21 -5.50
CA PRO A 59 -10.92 -11.05 -6.18
C PRO A 59 -11.15 -11.18 -7.69
N ALA A 60 -12.40 -11.11 -8.17
CA ALA A 60 -12.73 -11.19 -9.60
C ALA A 60 -12.21 -9.98 -10.40
N ARG A 61 -11.89 -8.87 -9.74
CA ARG A 61 -11.35 -7.65 -10.36
C ARG A 61 -9.83 -7.55 -10.29
N LEU A 62 -9.16 -8.44 -9.56
CA LEU A 62 -7.72 -8.36 -9.33
C LEU A 62 -6.92 -8.83 -10.55
N ALA A 63 -6.05 -7.96 -11.04
CA ALA A 63 -5.01 -8.33 -12.01
C ALA A 63 -3.74 -8.82 -11.32
N ARG A 64 -3.38 -8.21 -10.18
CA ARG A 64 -2.09 -8.45 -9.53
C ARG A 64 -2.11 -8.19 -8.03
N VAL A 65 -1.35 -9.00 -7.30
CA VAL A 65 -1.02 -8.76 -5.89
C VAL A 65 0.50 -8.74 -5.74
N PHE A 66 1.05 -7.61 -5.33
CA PHE A 66 2.46 -7.44 -4.99
C PHE A 66 2.65 -7.44 -3.48
N VAL A 67 3.64 -8.18 -3.00
CA VAL A 67 3.92 -8.29 -1.57
C VAL A 67 5.40 -8.08 -1.29
N SER A 68 5.68 -7.35 -0.21
CA SER A 68 7.04 -7.17 0.30
C SER A 68 7.68 -8.52 0.64
N PRO A 69 8.99 -8.72 0.40
CA PRO A 69 9.67 -9.98 0.71
C PRO A 69 9.71 -10.32 2.20
N ARG A 70 9.42 -9.36 3.08
CA ARG A 70 9.46 -9.49 4.54
C ARG A 70 8.40 -10.45 5.07
N LYS A 71 8.75 -11.31 6.03
CA LYS A 71 7.86 -12.37 6.54
C LYS A 71 6.54 -11.82 7.06
N ARG A 72 6.58 -10.70 7.79
CA ARG A 72 5.38 -10.02 8.31
C ARG A 72 4.40 -9.51 7.25
N ALA A 73 4.83 -9.39 6.00
CA ALA A 73 3.95 -9.03 4.87
C ALA A 73 3.45 -10.26 4.11
N ARG A 74 4.00 -11.45 4.36
CA ARG A 74 3.73 -12.68 3.60
C ARG A 74 2.89 -13.66 4.42
N THR A 75 1.71 -13.99 3.91
CA THR A 75 0.87 -15.07 4.47
C THR A 75 0.36 -16.05 3.41
N THR A 76 0.54 -15.78 2.10
CA THR A 76 -0.03 -16.58 0.99
C THR A 76 0.86 -16.55 -0.28
N LYS A 77 0.57 -17.40 -1.28
CA LYS A 77 1.27 -17.45 -2.60
C LYS A 77 0.90 -16.21 -3.44
N VAL A 78 1.83 -15.27 -3.54
CA VAL A 78 1.65 -13.94 -4.17
C VAL A 78 2.95 -13.53 -4.86
N GLN A 79 2.89 -12.58 -5.81
CA GLN A 79 4.11 -12.07 -6.44
C GLN A 79 4.90 -11.23 -5.42
N VAL A 80 6.07 -11.72 -5.06
CA VAL A 80 6.99 -11.02 -4.16
C VAL A 80 7.82 -10.04 -4.98
N THR A 81 7.89 -8.77 -4.55
CA THR A 81 8.78 -7.78 -5.17
C THR A 81 9.52 -6.97 -4.11
N ALA A 82 10.82 -6.80 -4.33
CA ALA A 82 11.65 -5.97 -3.46
C ALA A 82 11.27 -4.48 -3.55
N ASP A 83 10.56 -4.03 -4.59
CA ASP A 83 10.21 -2.63 -4.83
C ASP A 83 9.38 -2.01 -3.71
N ILE A 84 8.60 -2.81 -2.97
CA ILE A 84 7.80 -2.38 -1.81
C ILE A 84 8.38 -2.83 -0.46
N SER A 85 9.65 -3.21 -0.42
CA SER A 85 10.37 -3.36 0.85
C SER A 85 10.48 -2.01 1.56
N GLU A 86 10.35 -2.00 2.88
CA GLU A 86 10.60 -0.81 3.70
C GLU A 86 12.04 -0.29 3.52
N TRP A 87 12.30 0.97 3.89
CA TRP A 87 13.66 1.52 3.98
C TRP A 87 14.56 0.56 4.75
N GLY A 88 15.77 0.36 4.23
CA GLY A 88 16.87 -0.14 5.04
C GLY A 88 17.33 0.97 5.97
N TYR A 89 16.90 0.94 7.23
CA TYR A 89 17.29 1.96 8.21
C TYR A 89 18.75 1.83 8.68
N GLY A 90 19.48 0.80 8.23
CA GLY A 90 20.90 0.59 8.54
C GLY A 90 21.16 0.57 10.05
N ALA A 91 22.13 1.35 10.51
CA ALA A 91 22.50 1.47 11.92
C ALA A 91 21.38 2.04 12.83
N TYR A 92 20.27 2.51 12.25
CA TYR A 92 19.17 3.17 12.95
C TYR A 92 17.91 2.31 13.06
N GLU A 93 18.02 1.04 12.70
CA GLU A 93 16.97 0.07 12.93
C GLU A 93 16.66 -0.03 14.44
N GLY A 94 15.38 0.12 14.80
CA GLY A 94 14.95 0.13 16.21
C GLY A 94 14.97 1.50 16.91
N LEU A 95 15.38 2.58 16.24
CA LEU A 95 15.41 3.95 16.81
C LEU A 95 14.10 4.75 16.59
N LEU A 96 14.05 5.97 17.15
CA LEU A 96 12.91 6.90 17.13
C LEU A 96 13.00 7.96 16.02
N THR A 97 11.85 8.56 15.67
CA THR A 97 11.58 9.40 14.48
C THR A 97 12.59 10.51 14.15
N ALA A 98 13.11 11.24 15.15
CA ALA A 98 13.94 12.42 14.92
C ALA A 98 15.30 12.08 14.29
N GLN A 99 15.91 10.96 14.68
CA GLN A 99 17.26 10.56 14.27
C GLN A 99 17.31 10.03 12.82
N ILE A 100 16.16 9.60 12.28
CA ILE A 100 16.09 8.89 10.99
C ILE A 100 15.90 9.84 9.80
N ARG A 101 15.35 11.05 10.00
CA ARG A 101 15.12 12.00 8.89
C ARG A 101 16.42 12.59 8.35
N GLU A 102 17.35 12.95 9.22
CA GLU A 102 18.62 13.56 8.86
C GLU A 102 19.54 12.56 8.13
N ALA A 103 19.67 11.34 8.68
CA ALA A 103 20.47 10.28 8.08
C ALA A 103 19.93 9.81 6.71
N ARG A 104 18.60 9.72 6.53
CA ARG A 104 17.98 9.37 5.24
C ARG A 104 18.39 10.31 4.13
N ARG A 105 18.40 11.62 4.43
CA ARG A 105 18.79 12.65 3.48
C ARG A 105 20.28 12.54 3.15
N ALA A 106 21.13 12.34 4.15
CA ALA A 106 22.57 12.22 3.96
C ALA A 106 22.99 10.98 3.12
N GLN A 107 22.23 9.88 3.21
CA GLN A 107 22.52 8.62 2.51
C GLN A 107 21.81 8.46 1.15
N GLY A 108 21.05 9.47 0.69
CA GLY A 108 20.34 9.40 -0.59
C GLY A 108 19.26 8.31 -0.68
N LEU A 109 18.80 7.78 0.46
CA LEU A 109 17.86 6.66 0.51
C LEU A 109 16.49 7.02 -0.10
N ASP A 110 16.10 8.28 -0.02
CA ASP A 110 14.83 8.75 -0.56
C ASP A 110 14.80 8.71 -2.09
N ALA A 111 15.94 8.92 -2.77
CA ALA A 111 16.04 8.83 -4.23
C ALA A 111 15.93 7.37 -4.71
N GLN A 112 16.62 6.45 -4.05
CA GLN A 112 16.54 5.01 -4.38
C GLN A 112 15.11 4.46 -4.15
N VAL A 113 14.44 4.91 -3.09
CA VAL A 113 13.05 4.55 -2.83
C VAL A 113 12.12 5.16 -3.88
N ALA A 114 12.30 6.44 -4.24
CA ALA A 114 11.51 7.07 -5.29
C ALA A 114 11.60 6.29 -6.62
N GLU A 115 12.81 5.94 -7.06
CA GLU A 115 13.02 5.19 -8.31
C GLU A 115 12.32 3.82 -8.28
N ARG A 116 12.43 3.08 -7.17
CA ARG A 116 11.75 1.78 -6.99
C ARG A 116 10.23 1.91 -7.04
N LEU A 117 9.68 2.94 -6.38
CA LEU A 117 8.24 3.19 -6.39
C LEU A 117 7.76 3.62 -7.77
N ASP A 118 8.50 4.49 -8.46
CA ASP A 118 8.15 4.99 -9.78
C ASP A 118 8.13 3.86 -10.82
N ARG A 119 9.10 2.92 -10.77
CA ARG A 119 9.09 1.71 -11.62
C ARG A 119 7.86 0.84 -11.38
N LEU A 120 7.48 0.64 -10.10
CA LEU A 120 6.28 -0.13 -9.78
C LEU A 120 5.00 0.60 -10.21
N ILE A 121 4.93 1.92 -10.02
CA ILE A 121 3.80 2.75 -10.47
C ILE A 121 3.66 2.66 -11.99
N ALA A 122 4.76 2.72 -12.75
CA ALA A 122 4.74 2.55 -14.19
C ALA A 122 4.19 1.17 -14.59
N THR A 123 4.61 0.11 -13.89
CA THR A 123 4.10 -1.26 -14.11
C THR A 123 2.60 -1.34 -13.85
N ILE A 124 2.12 -0.75 -12.76
CA ILE A 124 0.69 -0.71 -12.40
C ILE A 124 -0.11 0.07 -13.45
N ARG A 125 0.38 1.24 -13.87
CA ARG A 125 -0.26 2.05 -14.92
C ARG A 125 -0.33 1.33 -16.26
N ALA A 126 0.67 0.52 -16.61
CA ALA A 126 0.63 -0.29 -17.82
C ALA A 126 -0.47 -1.38 -17.78
N ILE A 127 -0.76 -1.94 -16.60
CA ILE A 127 -1.87 -2.88 -16.39
C ILE A 127 -3.22 -2.14 -16.46
N GLN A 128 -3.30 -0.97 -15.82
CA GLN A 128 -4.57 -0.26 -15.61
C GLN A 128 -4.98 0.62 -16.79
N GLY A 129 -4.03 1.21 -17.50
CA GLY A 129 -4.26 2.17 -18.59
C GLY A 129 -5.27 1.72 -19.65
N PRO A 130 -5.15 0.49 -20.19
CA PRO A 130 -6.10 -0.04 -21.17
C PRO A 130 -7.49 -0.39 -20.61
N ASN A 131 -7.68 -0.33 -19.28
CA ASN A 131 -8.83 -0.88 -18.57
C ASN A 131 -9.59 0.17 -17.73
N MET A 132 -9.49 1.45 -18.09
CA MET A 132 -10.06 2.57 -17.32
C MET A 132 -11.59 2.55 -17.22
N HIS A 133 -12.27 1.82 -18.10
CA HIS A 133 -13.72 1.69 -18.14
C HIS A 133 -14.20 0.27 -17.77
N GLY A 134 -13.32 -0.57 -17.20
CA GLY A 134 -13.67 -1.91 -16.72
C GLY A 134 -13.64 -2.98 -17.81
N GLU A 135 -12.84 -2.79 -18.85
CA GLU A 135 -12.64 -3.72 -19.98
C GLU A 135 -12.14 -5.08 -19.51
N ALA A 136 -11.28 -5.11 -18.49
CA ALA A 136 -10.82 -6.31 -17.81
C ALA A 136 -10.52 -6.06 -16.32
N ALA A 137 -10.32 -7.14 -15.58
CA ALA A 137 -9.79 -7.10 -14.22
C ALA A 137 -8.44 -6.36 -14.21
N ALA A 138 -8.37 -5.26 -13.46
CA ALA A 138 -7.22 -4.36 -13.45
C ALA A 138 -6.91 -3.81 -12.04
N ASP A 139 -7.62 -4.27 -11.01
CA ASP A 139 -7.34 -3.86 -9.64
C ASP A 139 -6.02 -4.48 -9.15
N VAL A 140 -5.25 -3.71 -8.36
CA VAL A 140 -3.95 -4.14 -7.84
C VAL A 140 -3.93 -4.05 -6.31
N VAL A 141 -3.33 -5.04 -5.66
CA VAL A 141 -3.09 -5.03 -4.20
C VAL A 141 -1.59 -4.93 -3.91
N LEU A 142 -1.22 -4.03 -3.00
CA LEU A 142 0.14 -3.90 -2.44
C LEU A 142 0.12 -4.22 -0.95
N VAL A 143 0.84 -5.26 -0.51
CA VAL A 143 0.99 -5.59 0.93
C VAL A 143 2.40 -5.25 1.39
N ALA A 144 2.54 -4.24 2.24
CA ALA A 144 3.83 -3.71 2.66
C ALA A 144 3.80 -3.03 4.04
N HIS A 145 4.55 -1.93 4.19
CA HIS A 145 4.92 -1.31 5.46
C HIS A 145 4.48 0.15 5.57
N GLY A 146 4.52 0.70 6.78
CA GLY A 146 3.93 1.99 7.08
C GLY A 146 4.59 3.17 6.36
N HIS A 147 5.94 3.25 6.30
CA HIS A 147 6.56 4.36 5.56
C HIS A 147 6.42 4.15 4.06
N ILE A 148 6.56 2.91 3.56
CA ILE A 148 6.75 2.71 2.10
C ILE A 148 5.44 2.92 1.38
N LEU A 149 4.32 2.53 2.01
CA LEU A 149 2.99 2.81 1.50
C LEU A 149 2.67 4.31 1.52
N ARG A 150 3.10 5.07 2.55
CA ARG A 150 2.92 6.53 2.57
C ARG A 150 3.76 7.24 1.51
N ALA A 151 4.99 6.78 1.27
CA ALA A 151 5.77 7.27 0.14
C ALA A 151 5.15 6.88 -1.21
N PHE A 152 4.63 5.65 -1.33
CA PHE A 152 3.91 5.21 -2.51
C PHE A 152 2.74 6.16 -2.82
N VAL A 153 1.94 6.56 -1.83
CA VAL A 153 0.87 7.55 -2.01
C VAL A 153 1.41 8.88 -2.56
N LYS A 154 2.51 9.41 -2.00
CA LYS A 154 3.11 10.66 -2.51
C LYS A 154 3.53 10.53 -3.98
N ARG A 155 4.28 9.46 -4.30
CA ARG A 155 4.76 9.20 -5.66
C ARG A 155 3.62 8.93 -6.64
N TRP A 156 2.60 8.20 -6.20
CA TRP A 156 1.38 7.94 -6.98
C TRP A 156 0.73 9.25 -7.43
N LEU A 157 0.60 10.22 -6.53
CA LEU A 157 0.05 11.55 -6.78
C LEU A 157 1.01 12.49 -7.55
N GLY A 158 2.18 12.01 -7.96
CA GLY A 158 3.18 12.80 -8.68
C GLY A 158 4.01 13.73 -7.79
N TYR A 159 3.87 13.64 -6.46
CA TYR A 159 4.61 14.50 -5.55
C TYR A 159 6.02 14.00 -5.27
N PRO A 160 7.00 14.91 -5.13
CA PRO A 160 8.35 14.54 -4.72
C PRO A 160 8.36 14.07 -3.26
N MET A 161 9.40 13.33 -2.88
CA MET A 161 9.50 12.69 -1.56
C MET A 161 9.52 13.70 -0.40
N GLU A 162 10.11 14.87 -0.65
CA GLU A 162 10.23 16.00 0.26
C GLU A 162 8.93 16.77 0.47
N MET A 163 7.89 16.54 -0.35
CA MET A 163 6.60 17.23 -0.21
C MET A 163 6.06 17.04 1.21
N PRO A 164 5.74 18.12 1.95
CA PRO A 164 5.28 18.05 3.33
C PRO A 164 3.80 17.64 3.40
N LEU A 165 3.52 16.38 3.06
CA LEU A 165 2.21 15.75 3.18
C LEU A 165 2.19 14.78 4.36
N ASN A 166 1.38 15.10 5.37
CA ASN A 166 1.20 14.28 6.55
C ASN A 166 0.21 13.16 6.25
N LEU A 167 0.69 11.92 6.24
CA LEU A 167 -0.13 10.73 6.05
C LEU A 167 0.01 9.82 7.27
N MET A 168 -1.11 9.26 7.70
CA MET A 168 -1.20 8.27 8.77
C MET A 168 -1.76 6.97 8.21
N MET A 169 -1.24 5.85 8.71
CA MET A 169 -1.72 4.52 8.34
C MET A 169 -1.41 3.58 9.48
N SER A 170 -2.41 3.09 10.20
CA SER A 170 -2.24 2.16 11.33
C SER A 170 -1.87 0.75 10.86
N PRO A 171 -1.23 -0.10 11.71
CA PRO A 171 -1.07 -1.52 11.38
C PRO A 171 -2.40 -2.17 11.00
N GLY A 172 -2.39 -3.04 9.99
CA GLY A 172 -3.59 -3.69 9.45
C GLY A 172 -4.51 -2.80 8.61
N ALA A 173 -4.23 -1.49 8.46
CA ALA A 173 -5.07 -0.59 7.70
C ALA A 173 -5.03 -0.85 6.19
N VAL A 174 -6.12 -0.46 5.52
CA VAL A 174 -6.26 -0.46 4.05
C VAL A 174 -6.45 0.97 3.55
N ALA A 175 -5.70 1.37 2.53
CA ALA A 175 -5.92 2.62 1.79
C ALA A 175 -6.23 2.32 0.32
N VAL A 176 -6.95 3.23 -0.34
CA VAL A 176 -7.37 3.05 -1.73
C VAL A 176 -6.90 4.22 -2.58
N LEU A 177 -6.22 3.89 -3.66
CA LEU A 177 -5.82 4.81 -4.71
C LEU A 177 -6.59 4.45 -6.00
N SER A 178 -6.81 5.45 -6.84
CA SER A 178 -7.50 5.28 -8.12
C SER A 178 -7.08 6.43 -9.05
N TYR A 179 -7.95 6.77 -10.00
CA TYR A 179 -7.78 7.84 -10.97
C TYR A 179 -9.04 8.71 -11.03
N SER A 180 -8.86 9.96 -11.42
CA SER A 180 -9.95 10.87 -11.76
C SER A 180 -10.31 10.72 -13.25
N HIS A 181 -11.57 10.97 -13.60
CA HIS A 181 -12.05 11.07 -14.97
C HIS A 181 -11.72 9.87 -15.89
N HIS A 182 -11.57 8.66 -15.33
CA HIS A 182 -11.14 7.46 -16.08
C HIS A 182 -9.81 7.64 -16.83
N ARG A 183 -8.87 8.41 -16.25
CA ARG A 183 -7.62 8.79 -16.91
C ARG A 183 -6.39 8.33 -16.13
N VAL A 184 -5.58 7.47 -16.74
CA VAL A 184 -4.38 6.90 -16.11
C VAL A 184 -3.32 7.95 -15.74
N ASP A 185 -3.36 9.11 -16.39
CA ASP A 185 -2.50 10.27 -16.12
C ASP A 185 -3.02 11.19 -15.01
N GLU A 186 -4.21 10.91 -14.46
CA GLU A 186 -4.84 11.67 -13.38
C GLU A 186 -4.97 10.82 -12.09
N PRO A 187 -3.85 10.40 -11.47
CA PRO A 187 -3.87 9.58 -10.26
C PRO A 187 -4.49 10.32 -9.07
N ALA A 188 -5.27 9.60 -8.26
CA ALA A 188 -5.97 10.14 -7.11
C ALA A 188 -5.86 9.25 -5.87
N LEU A 189 -5.94 9.89 -4.70
CA LEU A 189 -6.17 9.24 -3.41
C LEU A 189 -7.66 9.27 -3.13
N MET A 190 -8.25 8.10 -2.85
CA MET A 190 -9.66 8.02 -2.51
C MET A 190 -9.83 8.41 -1.04
N MET A 191 -10.37 9.60 -0.79
CA MET A 191 -10.51 10.15 0.57
C MET A 191 -11.51 9.37 1.43
N GLY A 192 -12.49 8.73 0.78
CA GLY A 192 -13.45 7.84 1.41
C GLY A 192 -13.97 6.82 0.40
N VAL A 193 -14.39 5.66 0.92
CA VAL A 193 -15.01 4.58 0.14
C VAL A 193 -16.34 4.21 0.78
N SER A 194 -17.37 4.06 -0.04
CA SER A 194 -18.59 3.40 0.38
C SER A 194 -18.34 1.90 0.46
N LEU A 195 -18.62 1.29 1.61
CA LEU A 195 -18.64 -0.17 1.68
C LEU A 195 -19.91 -0.66 0.98
N PRO A 196 -19.81 -1.72 0.17
CA PRO A 196 -20.96 -2.26 -0.55
C PRO A 196 -22.03 -2.72 0.42
N VAL A 197 -23.30 -2.47 0.06
CA VAL A 197 -24.47 -2.84 0.87
C VAL A 197 -24.53 -4.37 0.93
N GLN A 198 -24.45 -4.92 2.14
CA GLN A 198 -24.74 -6.34 2.34
C GLN A 198 -26.24 -6.54 2.13
N HIS A 199 -26.63 -7.07 0.97
CA HIS A 199 -27.97 -7.63 0.83
C HIS A 199 -28.01 -8.88 1.70
N LYS A 200 -28.80 -8.85 2.77
CA LYS A 200 -29.19 -10.07 3.46
C LYS A 200 -30.08 -10.85 2.49
N GLU A 201 -29.62 -12.01 2.06
CA GLU A 201 -30.51 -13.07 1.57
C GLU A 201 -31.49 -13.49 2.67
#